data_AF-A0A2D4FU98-F1
#
_entry.id   AF-A0A2D4FU98-F1
#
_cell.length_a   1.000
_cell.length_b   1.000
_cell.length_c   1.000
_cell.angle_alpha   90.00
_cell.angle_beta   90.00
_cell.angle_gamma   90.00
#
_symmetry.space_group_name_H-M   'P 1'
#
loop_
_entity.id
_entity.type
_entity.pdbx_description
1 polymer ?
#
loop_
_entity_poly.entity_id
_entity_poly.type
_entity_poly.pdbx_seq_one_letter_code
_entity_poly.pdbx_strand_id
1 'polypeptide(L)'
;MLLRTVLLGGTRFLLAPRQGNSSGQQCLRWWQLLQKRTQHSAVSEAASHSRVAAPSVPNAVTDRTIGRWLIICSGTVAGAVVLGGITRLTESGLSMVDWHLVREMKPPQTQEDWEAEFLKYQQFPEFKILNHDMTLTEFKFIWYMEYSHRMWGRLVGLAYILPAAYFWRKGYLSQSLKGHVLALCGIVCFQGLLGWYMVKSGLEEKPDSHDIPRVSQYRLTAHLGSALVLYCYSLWTGLSLLLPQHKLPKIHQLLRLRKFAYGTSGLIFLTALSGKRLCYRCLKFRDGE
;
A
#
# COMPACT_ATOMS: atom_id res chain seq x y z
N MET A 1 5.72 -55.26 25.42
CA MET A 1 6.46 -56.51 25.18
C MET A 1 6.10 -57.45 26.33
N LEU A 2 5.51 -58.60 25.99
CA LEU A 2 5.29 -59.82 26.79
C LEU A 2 4.20 -59.74 27.90
N LEU A 3 3.00 -60.28 27.65
CA LEU A 3 2.53 -61.69 27.76
C LEU A 3 2.11 -62.05 29.20
N ARG A 4 0.81 -62.10 29.48
CA ARG A 4 -0.06 -63.32 29.50
C ARG A 4 0.38 -64.37 30.52
N THR A 5 -0.45 -64.56 31.54
CA THR A 5 -0.63 -65.85 32.21
C THR A 5 -2.11 -66.20 32.17
N VAL A 6 -2.34 -67.46 31.82
CA VAL A 6 -3.56 -68.18 31.50
C VAL A 6 -3.73 -69.18 32.65
N LEU A 7 -4.89 -69.43 33.26
CA LEU A 7 -5.90 -70.47 32.92
C LEU A 7 -6.62 -70.77 34.26
N LEU A 8 -7.96 -70.83 34.35
CA LEU A 8 -8.81 -72.01 34.63
C LEU A 8 -10.13 -71.40 35.16
N GLY A 9 -11.32 -71.61 34.60
CA GLY A 9 -12.00 -72.88 34.39
C GLY A 9 -13.16 -72.95 35.39
N GLY A 10 -14.41 -72.85 34.93
CA GLY A 10 -15.59 -73.05 35.78
C GLY A 10 -16.86 -72.35 35.29
N THR A 11 -17.71 -73.09 34.59
CA THR A 11 -19.04 -72.63 34.13
C THR A 11 -20.15 -73.15 35.05
N ARG A 12 -21.06 -72.23 35.42
CA ARG A 12 -22.51 -72.36 35.77
C ARG A 12 -22.90 -73.18 37.02
N PHE A 13 -23.63 -72.55 37.97
CA PHE A 13 -25.10 -72.56 37.98
C PHE A 13 -25.70 -71.58 39.01
N LEU A 14 -26.98 -71.32 38.80
CA LEU A 14 -27.88 -70.29 39.33
C LEU A 14 -28.08 -70.28 40.86
N LEU A 15 -28.06 -69.08 41.44
CA LEU A 15 -28.85 -68.74 42.62
C LEU A 15 -29.56 -67.41 42.36
N ALA A 16 -30.89 -67.46 42.24
CA ALA A 16 -31.74 -66.29 42.11
C ALA A 16 -32.01 -65.68 43.49
N PRO A 17 -31.85 -64.36 43.68
CA PRO A 17 -32.46 -63.68 44.81
C PRO A 17 -33.79 -63.04 44.36
N ARG A 18 -34.87 -63.60 44.94
CA ARG A 18 -35.99 -62.92 45.60
C ARG A 18 -36.50 -61.60 44.98
N GLN A 19 -37.74 -61.65 44.50
CA GLN A 19 -38.54 -60.49 44.07
C GLN A 19 -38.55 -59.37 45.11
N GLY A 20 -38.25 -58.15 44.63
CA GLY A 20 -38.34 -56.92 45.42
C GLY A 20 -38.53 -55.68 44.52
N ASN A 21 -39.77 -55.19 44.52
CA ASN A 21 -40.23 -53.82 44.24
C ASN A 21 -40.05 -53.22 42.81
N SER A 22 -41.17 -53.11 42.09
CA SER A 22 -41.31 -52.63 40.70
C SER A 22 -41.26 -51.10 40.51
N SER A 23 -41.18 -50.33 41.59
CA SER A 23 -41.23 -48.86 41.56
C SER A 23 -39.86 -48.19 41.32
N GLY A 24 -38.75 -48.81 41.72
CA GLY A 24 -37.40 -48.25 41.55
C GLY A 24 -36.82 -48.39 40.13
N GLN A 25 -37.17 -49.47 39.42
CA GLN A 25 -36.63 -49.75 38.08
C GLN A 25 -37.22 -48.85 36.98
N GLN A 26 -38.45 -48.37 37.13
CA GLN A 26 -39.03 -47.43 36.17
C GLN A 26 -38.38 -46.05 36.27
N CYS A 27 -38.12 -45.54 37.48
CA CYS A 27 -37.49 -44.23 37.70
C CYS A 27 -36.08 -44.17 37.09
N LEU A 28 -35.28 -45.24 37.21
CA LEU A 28 -33.94 -45.33 36.61
C LEU A 28 -33.98 -45.31 35.08
N ARG A 29 -34.99 -45.95 34.46
CA ARG A 29 -35.15 -45.99 33.00
C ARG A 29 -35.57 -44.63 32.42
N TRP A 30 -36.43 -43.89 33.14
CA TRP A 30 -36.80 -42.51 32.76
C TRP A 30 -35.64 -41.54 32.90
N TRP A 31 -34.80 -41.68 33.93
CA TRP A 31 -33.59 -40.87 34.11
C TRP A 31 -32.57 -41.08 32.98
N GLN A 32 -32.36 -42.31 32.55
CA GLN A 32 -31.47 -42.63 31.42
C GLN A 32 -31.99 -42.08 30.08
N LEU A 33 -33.30 -42.07 29.86
CA LEU A 33 -33.92 -41.52 28.65
C LEU A 33 -33.84 -39.98 28.61
N LEU A 34 -33.98 -39.32 29.76
CA LEU A 34 -33.78 -37.88 29.89
C LEU A 34 -32.31 -37.46 29.64
N GLN A 35 -31.34 -38.23 30.13
CA GLN A 35 -29.91 -37.99 29.84
C GLN A 35 -29.56 -38.20 28.36
N LYS A 36 -30.16 -39.18 27.69
CA LYS A 36 -29.94 -39.36 26.24
C LYS A 36 -30.49 -38.18 25.43
N ARG A 37 -31.65 -37.63 25.80
CA ARG A 37 -32.26 -36.53 25.05
C ARG A 37 -31.47 -35.22 25.14
N THR A 38 -30.90 -34.91 26.31
CA THR A 38 -30.07 -33.70 26.51
C THR A 38 -28.71 -33.78 25.79
N GLN A 39 -28.13 -34.96 25.67
CA GLN A 39 -26.87 -35.17 24.91
C GLN A 39 -27.05 -34.92 23.41
N HIS A 40 -28.16 -35.38 22.81
CA HIS A 40 -28.40 -35.20 21.37
C HIS A 40 -28.67 -33.72 20.98
N SER A 41 -29.33 -32.94 21.84
CA SER A 41 -29.55 -31.51 21.59
C SER A 41 -28.27 -30.68 21.73
N ALA A 42 -27.43 -30.97 22.73
CA ALA A 42 -26.16 -30.25 22.92
C ALA A 42 -25.16 -30.47 21.77
N VAL A 43 -25.14 -31.68 21.18
CA VAL A 43 -24.25 -31.99 20.06
C VAL A 43 -24.74 -31.36 18.75
N SER A 44 -26.07 -31.24 18.54
CA SER A 44 -26.62 -30.61 17.34
C SER A 44 -26.46 -29.08 17.34
N GLU A 45 -26.49 -28.44 18.51
CA GLU A 45 -26.33 -26.98 18.64
C GLU A 45 -24.86 -26.55 18.65
N ALA A 46 -23.96 -27.41 19.12
CA ALA A 46 -22.51 -27.20 18.98
C ALA A 46 -22.02 -27.36 17.52
N ALA A 47 -22.72 -28.14 16.69
CA ALA A 47 -22.35 -28.37 15.29
C ALA A 47 -22.79 -27.23 14.34
N SER A 48 -23.77 -26.40 14.71
CA SER A 48 -24.25 -25.29 13.88
C SER A 48 -23.46 -23.99 14.08
N HIS A 49 -22.84 -23.79 15.24
CA HIS A 49 -22.11 -22.56 15.57
C HIS A 49 -20.60 -22.55 15.27
N SER A 50 -20.06 -23.63 14.67
CA SER A 50 -18.64 -23.72 14.32
C SER A 50 -18.39 -23.93 12.82
N ARG A 51 -18.97 -23.05 12.00
CA ARG A 51 -18.37 -22.67 10.71
C ARG A 51 -17.85 -21.24 10.80
N VAL A 52 -17.01 -20.99 11.80
CA VAL A 52 -16.06 -19.88 11.71
C VAL A 52 -15.13 -20.24 10.56
N ALA A 53 -15.16 -19.43 9.50
CA ALA A 53 -14.28 -19.58 8.35
C ALA A 53 -12.84 -19.81 8.84
N ALA A 54 -12.26 -20.96 8.48
CA ALA A 54 -10.89 -21.28 8.83
C ALA A 54 -10.00 -20.10 8.42
N PRO A 55 -9.11 -19.60 9.31
CA PRO A 55 -8.18 -18.55 8.92
C PRO A 55 -7.37 -19.06 7.75
N SER A 56 -7.38 -18.33 6.63
CA SER A 56 -6.60 -18.65 5.45
C SER A 56 -5.14 -18.77 5.86
N VAL A 57 -4.62 -20.00 5.94
CA VAL A 57 -3.21 -20.24 6.23
C VAL A 57 -2.41 -19.47 5.17
N PRO A 58 -1.49 -18.56 5.56
CA PRO A 58 -0.66 -17.86 4.60
C PRO A 58 0.15 -18.90 3.82
N ASN A 59 -0.08 -18.98 2.52
CA ASN A 59 0.78 -19.78 1.68
C ASN A 59 2.09 -19.01 1.55
N ALA A 60 3.16 -19.49 2.17
CA ALA A 60 4.46 -18.82 2.17
C ALA A 60 4.98 -18.52 0.75
N VAL A 61 4.55 -19.29 -0.25
CA VAL A 61 4.84 -19.01 -1.67
C VAL A 61 4.08 -17.77 -2.16
N THR A 62 2.79 -17.66 -1.82
CA THR A 62 1.95 -16.50 -2.15
C THR A 62 2.45 -15.23 -1.48
N ASP A 63 2.83 -15.30 -0.20
CA ASP A 63 3.39 -14.17 0.54
C ASP A 63 4.71 -13.70 -0.10
N ARG A 64 5.58 -14.62 -0.52
CA ARG A 64 6.81 -14.27 -1.26
C ARG A 64 6.51 -13.63 -2.62
N THR A 65 5.50 -14.10 -3.34
CA THR A 65 5.11 -13.48 -4.62
C THR A 65 4.61 -12.06 -4.42
N ILE A 66 3.74 -11.83 -3.44
CA ILE A 66 3.23 -10.50 -3.09
C ILE A 66 4.38 -9.61 -2.59
N GLY A 67 5.28 -10.14 -1.78
CA GLY A 67 6.48 -9.46 -1.32
C GLY A 67 7.34 -8.98 -2.48
N ARG A 68 7.68 -9.85 -3.44
CA ARG A 68 8.43 -9.49 -4.65
C ARG A 68 7.74 -8.42 -5.48
N TRP A 69 6.43 -8.53 -5.66
CA TRP A 69 5.64 -7.51 -6.35
C TRP A 69 5.76 -6.13 -5.66
N LEU A 70 5.61 -6.07 -4.33
CA LEU A 70 5.74 -4.81 -3.58
C LEU A 70 7.14 -4.22 -3.63
N ILE A 71 8.19 -5.04 -3.71
CA ILE A 71 9.58 -4.58 -3.93
C ILE A 71 9.74 -3.99 -5.32
N ILE A 72 9.22 -4.66 -6.36
CA ILE A 72 9.26 -4.14 -7.74
C ILE A 72 8.52 -2.79 -7.80
N CYS A 73 7.32 -2.71 -7.20
CA CYS A 73 6.56 -1.47 -7.11
C CYS A 73 7.32 -0.37 -6.37
N SER A 74 7.97 -0.69 -5.25
CA SER A 74 8.83 0.25 -4.52
C SER A 74 9.97 0.78 -5.41
N GLY A 75 10.61 -0.08 -6.19
CA GLY A 75 11.61 0.32 -7.19
C GLY A 75 11.04 1.28 -8.25
N THR A 76 9.82 1.04 -8.74
CA THR A 76 9.18 1.95 -9.70
C THR A 76 8.86 3.31 -9.08
N VAL A 77 8.45 3.37 -7.80
CA VAL A 77 8.24 4.64 -7.08
C VAL A 77 9.55 5.39 -6.90
N ALA A 78 10.64 4.70 -6.54
CA ALA A 78 11.97 5.32 -6.45
C ALA A 78 12.41 5.92 -7.79
N GLY A 79 12.21 5.19 -8.90
CA GLY A 79 12.44 5.71 -10.25
C GLY A 79 11.60 6.96 -10.56
N ALA A 80 10.33 6.98 -10.13
CA ALA A 80 9.44 8.14 -10.30
C ALA A 80 9.96 9.37 -9.56
N VAL A 81 10.46 9.19 -8.33
CA VAL A 81 11.03 10.25 -7.50
C VAL A 81 12.30 10.82 -8.14
N VAL A 82 13.20 9.97 -8.64
CA VAL A 82 14.41 10.41 -9.35
C VAL A 82 14.05 11.18 -10.62
N LEU A 83 13.16 10.62 -11.45
CA LEU A 83 12.73 11.25 -12.70
C LEU A 83 12.02 12.60 -12.44
N GLY A 84 11.19 12.69 -11.40
CA GLY A 84 10.55 13.93 -10.98
C GLY A 84 11.55 14.95 -10.44
N GLY A 85 12.59 14.49 -9.72
CA GLY A 85 13.70 15.31 -9.28
C GLY A 85 14.46 15.94 -10.45
N ILE A 86 14.78 15.14 -11.48
CA ILE A 86 15.42 15.64 -12.71
C ILE A 86 14.49 16.63 -13.42
N THR A 87 13.21 16.28 -13.60
CA THR A 87 12.19 17.17 -14.22
C THR A 87 12.16 18.53 -13.53
N ARG A 88 12.22 18.56 -12.19
CA ARG A 88 12.27 19.80 -11.42
C ARG A 88 13.58 20.58 -11.62
N LEU A 89 14.72 19.90 -11.64
CA LEU A 89 16.04 20.51 -11.83
C LEU A 89 16.21 21.09 -13.24
N THR A 90 15.59 20.48 -14.24
CA THR A 90 15.53 20.96 -15.63
C THR A 90 14.42 21.99 -15.87
N GLU A 91 13.71 22.40 -14.82
CA GLU A 91 12.56 23.34 -14.88
C GLU A 91 11.50 22.96 -15.93
N SER A 92 11.31 21.66 -16.17
CA SER A 92 10.38 21.15 -17.18
C SER A 92 8.96 20.92 -16.65
N GLY A 93 8.68 21.23 -15.38
CA GLY A 93 7.44 20.83 -14.71
C GLY A 93 6.14 21.53 -15.16
N LEU A 94 6.23 22.49 -16.08
CA LEU A 94 5.11 23.27 -16.64
C LEU A 94 5.17 23.33 -18.18
N SER A 95 6.00 22.48 -18.81
CA SER A 95 6.18 22.42 -20.26
C SER A 95 4.97 21.81 -20.99
N MET A 96 4.16 21.01 -20.29
CA MET A 96 2.97 20.34 -20.82
C MET A 96 1.71 20.84 -20.11
N VAL A 97 1.02 21.78 -20.76
CA VAL A 97 -0.03 22.58 -20.11
C VAL A 97 -1.41 21.92 -20.19
N ASP A 98 -1.65 21.13 -21.23
CA ASP A 98 -2.86 20.33 -21.27
C ASP A 98 -2.78 19.20 -20.23
N TRP A 99 -3.91 18.90 -19.61
CA TRP A 99 -4.08 17.71 -18.78
C TRP A 99 -5.31 16.94 -19.23
N HIS A 100 -5.09 15.99 -20.14
CA HIS A 100 -6.09 15.04 -20.59
C HIS A 100 -5.64 13.63 -20.19
N LEU A 101 -6.50 12.95 -19.42
CA LEU A 101 -6.24 11.62 -18.87
C LEU A 101 -5.86 10.57 -19.94
N VAL A 102 -6.40 10.71 -21.16
CA VAL A 102 -6.26 9.74 -22.25
C VAL A 102 -5.64 10.34 -23.53
N ARG A 103 -5.98 11.57 -23.90
CA ARG A 103 -5.51 12.18 -25.18
C ARG A 103 -4.00 12.43 -25.21
N GLU A 104 -3.37 12.64 -24.07
CA GLU A 104 -1.93 12.91 -23.93
C GLU A 104 -1.06 11.66 -23.79
N MET A 105 -1.60 10.47 -24.01
CA MET A 105 -0.73 9.27 -24.12
C MET A 105 0.07 9.26 -25.42
N LYS A 106 -0.27 10.15 -26.38
CA LYS A 106 0.40 10.23 -27.67
C LYS A 106 1.24 11.52 -27.74
N PRO A 107 2.57 11.44 -27.87
CA PRO A 107 3.40 12.62 -28.07
C PRO A 107 3.18 13.23 -29.47
N PRO A 108 3.48 14.54 -29.66
CA PRO A 108 3.45 15.17 -30.98
C PRO A 108 4.31 14.38 -31.96
N GLN A 109 3.76 14.06 -33.13
CA GLN A 109 4.42 13.20 -34.11
C GLN A 109 4.92 13.96 -35.33
N THR A 110 4.27 15.06 -35.68
CA THR A 110 4.64 15.89 -36.83
C THR A 110 5.37 17.15 -36.38
N GLN A 111 6.13 17.75 -37.30
CA GLN A 111 6.82 19.01 -37.04
C GLN A 111 5.83 20.15 -36.76
N GLU A 112 4.70 20.17 -37.46
CA GLU A 112 3.60 21.13 -37.28
C GLU A 112 2.98 21.02 -35.87
N ASP A 113 2.78 19.79 -35.35
CA ASP A 113 2.29 19.58 -33.98
C ASP A 113 3.27 20.15 -32.94
N TRP A 114 4.58 19.95 -33.15
CA TRP A 114 5.62 20.46 -32.25
C TRP A 114 5.67 21.99 -32.24
N GLU A 115 5.50 22.61 -33.40
CA GLU A 115 5.45 24.08 -33.53
C GLU A 115 4.19 24.65 -32.86
N ALA A 116 3.04 23.97 -32.97
CA ALA A 116 1.81 24.36 -32.30
C ALA A 116 1.93 24.30 -30.76
N GLU A 117 2.51 23.22 -30.23
CA GLU A 117 2.78 23.07 -28.78
C GLU A 117 3.81 24.11 -28.30
N PHE A 118 4.84 24.39 -29.10
CA PHE A 118 5.83 25.40 -28.74
C PHE A 118 5.25 26.81 -28.74
N LEU A 119 4.44 27.17 -29.74
CA LEU A 119 3.70 28.44 -29.77
C LEU A 119 2.80 28.60 -28.55
N LYS A 120 2.15 27.51 -28.12
CA LYS A 120 1.38 27.49 -26.88
C LYS A 120 2.28 27.74 -25.67
N TYR A 121 3.43 27.06 -25.56
CA TYR A 121 4.40 27.27 -24.48
C TYR A 121 4.92 28.72 -24.42
N GLN A 122 5.16 29.37 -25.56
CA GLN A 122 5.61 30.76 -25.64
C GLN A 122 4.62 31.78 -25.04
N GLN A 123 3.33 31.44 -24.99
CA GLN A 123 2.32 32.29 -24.37
C GLN A 123 2.46 32.33 -22.85
N PHE A 124 3.10 31.32 -22.25
CA PHE A 124 3.24 31.22 -20.81
C PHE A 124 4.31 32.17 -20.26
N PRO A 125 4.04 32.79 -19.11
CA PRO A 125 5.00 33.63 -18.39
C PRO A 125 6.34 32.94 -18.06
N GLU A 126 6.39 31.61 -17.93
CA GLU A 126 7.65 30.88 -17.73
C GLU A 126 8.59 31.04 -18.94
N PHE A 127 8.07 30.91 -20.16
CA PHE A 127 8.85 31.18 -21.38
C PHE A 127 9.30 32.64 -21.42
N LYS A 128 8.41 33.59 -21.12
CA LYS A 128 8.70 35.03 -21.19
C LYS A 128 9.74 35.52 -20.18
N ILE A 129 9.88 34.85 -19.03
CA ILE A 129 10.75 35.28 -17.93
C ILE A 129 12.04 34.46 -17.86
N LEU A 130 11.97 33.13 -18.03
CA LEU A 130 13.11 32.22 -17.81
C LEU A 130 13.71 31.68 -19.11
N ASN A 131 12.89 31.42 -20.12
CA ASN A 131 13.27 30.63 -21.30
C ASN A 131 13.05 31.38 -22.64
N HIS A 132 13.19 32.71 -22.66
CA HIS A 132 12.81 33.54 -23.80
C HIS A 132 13.63 33.28 -25.07
N ASP A 133 14.86 32.78 -24.92
CA ASP A 133 15.76 32.43 -26.03
C ASP A 133 15.72 30.93 -26.39
N MET A 134 14.78 30.16 -25.82
CA MET A 134 14.74 28.71 -25.99
C MET A 134 14.38 28.29 -27.42
N THR A 135 15.14 27.34 -27.97
CA THR A 135 14.89 26.75 -29.28
C THR A 135 13.85 25.62 -29.22
N LEU A 136 13.27 25.26 -30.38
CA LEU A 136 12.34 24.12 -30.47
C LEU A 136 12.97 22.80 -29.99
N THR A 137 14.28 22.61 -30.19
CA THR A 137 15.00 21.40 -29.76
C THR A 137 15.09 21.32 -28.24
N GLU A 138 15.37 22.44 -27.57
CA GLU A 138 15.39 22.53 -26.11
C GLU A 138 13.98 22.35 -25.53
N PHE A 139 12.96 22.93 -26.18
CA PHE A 139 11.56 22.70 -25.84
C PHE A 139 11.19 21.21 -25.90
N LYS A 140 11.56 20.51 -26.98
CA LYS A 140 11.34 19.05 -27.11
C LYS A 140 11.95 18.29 -25.93
N PHE A 141 13.17 18.65 -25.50
CA PHE A 141 13.82 18.00 -24.37
C PHE A 141 13.03 18.17 -23.05
N ILE A 142 12.67 19.41 -22.69
CA ILE A 142 11.89 19.65 -21.46
C ILE A 142 10.52 18.98 -21.53
N TRP A 143 9.86 19.00 -22.69
CA TRP A 143 8.58 18.35 -22.92
C TRP A 143 8.69 16.84 -22.71
N TYR A 144 9.73 16.19 -23.26
CA TYR A 144 9.94 14.74 -23.09
C TYR A 144 10.22 14.36 -21.63
N MET A 145 10.90 15.21 -20.87
CA MET A 145 11.14 14.98 -19.45
C MET A 145 9.82 14.95 -18.67
N GLU A 146 8.96 15.96 -18.87
CA GLU A 146 7.66 16.00 -18.21
C GLU A 146 6.76 14.85 -18.65
N TYR A 147 6.68 14.59 -19.96
CA TYR A 147 5.93 13.47 -20.51
C TYR A 147 6.38 12.14 -19.91
N SER A 148 7.69 11.91 -19.84
CA SER A 148 8.26 10.69 -19.25
C SER A 148 7.88 10.56 -17.79
N HIS A 149 7.94 11.64 -17.02
CA HIS A 149 7.52 11.65 -15.62
C HIS A 149 6.03 11.32 -15.46
N ARG A 150 5.15 11.93 -16.28
CA ARG A 150 3.70 11.64 -16.29
C ARG A 150 3.41 10.18 -16.67
N MET A 151 4.05 9.65 -17.71
CA MET A 151 3.87 8.25 -18.13
C MET A 151 4.37 7.28 -17.07
N TRP A 152 5.50 7.59 -16.44
CA TRP A 152 6.04 6.77 -15.36
C TRP A 152 5.10 6.75 -14.14
N GLY A 153 4.49 7.89 -13.79
CA GLY A 153 3.45 7.95 -12.76
C GLY A 153 2.24 7.07 -13.06
N ARG A 154 1.77 7.04 -14.32
CA ARG A 154 0.69 6.14 -14.77
C ARG A 154 1.11 4.67 -14.67
N LEU A 155 2.33 4.35 -15.07
CA LEU A 155 2.89 3.00 -14.96
C LEU A 155 2.94 2.53 -13.50
N VAL A 156 3.39 3.39 -12.57
CA VAL A 156 3.36 3.11 -11.13
C VAL A 156 1.93 2.83 -10.68
N GLY A 157 0.96 3.67 -11.07
CA GLY A 157 -0.46 3.46 -10.78
C GLY A 157 -0.96 2.08 -11.21
N LEU A 158 -0.69 1.70 -12.46
CA LEU A 158 -1.08 0.40 -13.01
C LEU A 158 -0.35 -0.77 -12.33
N ALA A 159 0.93 -0.61 -12.00
CA ALA A 159 1.74 -1.62 -11.32
C ALA A 159 1.22 -1.94 -9.91
N TYR A 160 0.58 -0.98 -9.22
CA TYR A 160 -0.13 -1.24 -7.98
C TYR A 160 -1.54 -1.78 -8.22
N ILE A 161 -2.36 -1.10 -9.03
CA ILE A 161 -3.79 -1.38 -9.13
C ILE A 161 -4.06 -2.74 -9.80
N LEU A 162 -3.40 -3.07 -10.91
CA LEU A 162 -3.71 -4.29 -11.67
C LEU A 162 -3.36 -5.58 -10.89
N PRO A 163 -2.15 -5.72 -10.32
CA PRO A 163 -1.84 -6.91 -9.54
C PRO A 163 -2.63 -6.96 -8.22
N ALA A 164 -2.89 -5.81 -7.59
CA ALA A 164 -3.74 -5.76 -6.40
C ALA A 164 -5.16 -6.29 -6.68
N ALA A 165 -5.78 -5.85 -7.78
CA ALA A 165 -7.10 -6.33 -8.20
C ALA A 165 -7.07 -7.83 -8.53
N TYR A 166 -6.02 -8.29 -9.21
CA TYR A 166 -5.83 -9.72 -9.51
C TYR A 166 -5.70 -10.56 -8.23
N PHE A 167 -4.84 -10.17 -7.28
CA PHE A 167 -4.65 -10.88 -6.01
C PHE A 167 -5.90 -10.85 -5.13
N TRP A 168 -6.65 -9.75 -5.17
CA TRP A 168 -7.93 -9.63 -4.47
C TRP A 168 -8.96 -10.62 -5.02
N ARG A 169 -9.13 -10.66 -6.34
CA ARG A 169 -10.06 -11.58 -7.01
C ARG A 169 -9.69 -13.05 -6.80
N LYS A 170 -8.39 -13.36 -6.76
CA LYS A 170 -7.88 -14.71 -6.50
C LYS A 170 -7.90 -15.13 -5.03
N GLY A 171 -8.20 -14.22 -4.10
CA GLY A 171 -8.21 -14.52 -2.66
C GLY A 171 -6.82 -14.78 -2.07
N TYR A 172 -5.77 -14.27 -2.71
CA TYR A 172 -4.37 -14.49 -2.29
C TYR A 172 -3.97 -13.60 -1.10
N LEU A 173 -4.80 -12.62 -0.74
CA LEU A 173 -4.53 -11.66 0.33
C LEU A 173 -5.10 -12.15 1.67
N SER A 174 -4.24 -12.30 2.67
CA SER A 174 -4.66 -12.51 4.06
C SER A 174 -5.42 -11.27 4.58
N GLN A 175 -6.24 -11.43 5.62
CA GLN A 175 -7.07 -10.33 6.13
C GLN A 175 -6.25 -9.12 6.60
N SER A 176 -5.07 -9.36 7.19
CA SER A 176 -4.12 -8.30 7.56
C SER A 176 -3.52 -7.63 6.32
N LEU A 177 -3.16 -8.39 5.29
CA LEU A 177 -2.52 -7.88 4.09
C LEU A 177 -3.49 -7.07 3.20
N LYS A 178 -4.78 -7.41 3.19
CA LYS A 178 -5.82 -6.63 2.49
C LYS A 178 -5.82 -5.17 2.92
N GLY A 179 -5.70 -4.90 4.23
CA GLY A 179 -5.65 -3.53 4.75
C GLY A 179 -4.43 -2.76 4.26
N HIS A 180 -3.26 -3.41 4.25
CA HIS A 180 -2.01 -2.80 3.76
C HIS A 180 -2.09 -2.50 2.25
N VAL A 181 -2.57 -3.45 1.45
CA VAL A 181 -2.72 -3.29 -0.01
C VAL A 181 -3.73 -2.20 -0.34
N LEU A 182 -4.86 -2.14 0.38
CA LEU A 182 -5.87 -1.09 0.19
C LEU A 182 -5.32 0.29 0.54
N ALA A 183 -4.58 0.41 1.65
CA ALA A 183 -3.92 1.65 2.03
C ALA A 183 -2.89 2.10 0.99
N LEU A 184 -2.07 1.17 0.47
CA LEU A 184 -1.12 1.46 -0.61
C LEU A 184 -1.83 1.95 -1.88
N CYS A 185 -2.89 1.27 -2.31
CA CYS A 185 -3.70 1.70 -3.46
C CYS A 185 -4.32 3.09 -3.24
N GLY A 186 -4.82 3.35 -2.02
CA GLY A 186 -5.33 4.66 -1.64
C GLY A 186 -4.28 5.77 -1.74
N ILE A 187 -3.06 5.52 -1.26
CA ILE A 187 -1.95 6.47 -1.36
C ILE A 187 -1.55 6.70 -2.83
N VAL A 188 -1.54 5.66 -3.66
CA VAL A 188 -1.25 5.76 -5.12
C VAL A 188 -2.29 6.62 -5.82
N CYS A 189 -3.58 6.40 -5.57
CA CYS A 189 -4.65 7.24 -6.11
C CYS A 189 -4.51 8.70 -5.64
N PHE A 190 -4.24 8.90 -4.35
CA PHE A 190 -3.99 10.22 -3.78
C PHE A 190 -2.77 10.91 -4.41
N GLN A 191 -1.72 10.17 -4.74
CA GLN A 191 -0.55 10.68 -5.45
C GLN A 191 -0.92 11.20 -6.85
N GLY A 192 -1.72 10.46 -7.61
CA GLY A 192 -2.24 10.92 -8.90
C GLY A 192 -3.10 12.19 -8.78
N LEU A 193 -3.96 12.26 -7.76
CA LEU A 193 -4.77 13.44 -7.47
C LEU A 193 -3.92 14.66 -7.08
N LEU A 194 -2.87 14.47 -6.27
CA LEU A 194 -1.94 15.54 -5.93
C LEU A 194 -1.14 16.01 -7.15
N GLY A 195 -0.71 15.09 -8.02
CA GLY A 195 -0.01 15.43 -9.27
C GLY A 195 -0.89 16.25 -10.21
N TRP A 196 -2.16 15.85 -10.37
CA TRP A 196 -3.14 16.64 -11.11
C TRP A 196 -3.35 18.03 -10.50
N TYR A 197 -3.56 18.09 -9.18
CA TYR A 197 -3.76 19.34 -8.48
C TYR A 197 -2.57 20.29 -8.64
N MET A 198 -1.33 19.77 -8.59
CA MET A 198 -0.11 20.55 -8.82
C MET A 198 -0.10 21.26 -10.19
N VAL A 199 -0.47 20.55 -11.26
CA VAL A 199 -0.49 21.09 -12.62
C VAL A 199 -1.62 22.12 -12.76
N LYS A 200 -2.87 21.74 -12.45
CA LYS A 200 -4.03 22.62 -12.59
C LYS A 200 -3.82 23.97 -11.90
N SER A 201 -3.25 23.91 -10.71
CA SER A 201 -3.08 25.07 -9.84
C SER A 201 -1.81 25.90 -10.11
N GLY A 202 -0.96 25.47 -11.06
CA GLY A 202 0.08 26.29 -11.66
C GLY A 202 -0.43 27.11 -12.85
N LEU A 203 -1.60 26.75 -13.40
CA LEU A 203 -2.24 27.40 -14.54
C LEU A 203 -3.29 28.44 -14.16
N GLU A 204 -3.76 28.43 -12.90
CA GLU A 204 -4.66 29.47 -12.37
C GLU A 204 -3.84 30.73 -12.04
N GLU A 205 -3.91 31.73 -12.92
CA GLU A 205 -3.37 33.08 -12.65
C GLU A 205 -4.04 33.64 -11.39
N LYS A 206 -3.24 34.02 -10.40
CA LYS A 206 -3.74 34.82 -9.28
C LYS A 206 -3.68 36.29 -9.71
N PRO A 207 -4.83 36.98 -9.79
CA PRO A 207 -4.89 38.35 -10.31
C PRO A 207 -4.12 39.38 -9.46
N ASP A 208 -3.75 39.07 -8.21
CA ASP A 208 -3.17 40.02 -7.26
C ASP A 208 -1.73 39.66 -6.80
N SER A 209 -0.96 38.91 -7.60
CA SER A 209 0.40 38.54 -7.20
C SER A 209 1.36 38.62 -8.39
N HIS A 210 2.33 39.53 -8.32
CA HIS A 210 3.55 39.55 -9.15
C HIS A 210 4.46 38.33 -8.89
N ASP A 211 3.89 37.18 -8.56
CA ASP A 211 4.62 35.94 -8.32
C ASP A 211 4.68 35.14 -9.61
N ILE A 212 5.91 34.81 -10.00
CA ILE A 212 6.22 33.87 -11.09
C ILE A 212 5.26 32.65 -10.95
N PRO A 213 4.52 32.24 -11.99
CA PRO A 213 3.65 31.08 -11.94
C PRO A 213 4.51 29.82 -11.93
N ARG A 214 4.87 29.44 -10.71
CA ARG A 214 5.59 28.23 -10.36
C ARG A 214 4.65 27.42 -9.48
N VAL A 215 4.62 26.11 -9.68
CA VAL A 215 3.88 25.19 -8.81
C VAL A 215 4.25 25.51 -7.36
N SER A 216 3.24 25.86 -6.55
CA SER A 216 3.46 26.25 -5.16
C SER A 216 4.34 25.21 -4.48
N GLN A 217 5.44 25.67 -3.88
CA GLN A 217 6.42 24.79 -3.24
C GLN A 217 5.73 23.88 -2.21
N TYR A 218 4.62 24.31 -1.59
CA TYR A 218 3.77 23.51 -0.69
C TYR A 218 3.17 22.27 -1.33
N ARG A 219 2.71 22.38 -2.58
CA ARG A 219 2.14 21.25 -3.32
C ARG A 219 3.24 20.27 -3.74
N LEU A 220 4.38 20.78 -4.22
CA LEU A 220 5.54 19.96 -4.57
C LEU A 220 6.04 19.15 -3.36
N THR A 221 6.18 19.79 -2.19
CA THR A 221 6.61 19.11 -0.96
C THR A 221 5.59 18.07 -0.49
N ALA A 222 4.29 18.37 -0.56
CA ALA A 222 3.25 17.41 -0.20
C ALA A 222 3.25 16.18 -1.13
N HIS A 223 3.48 16.41 -2.42
CA HIS A 223 3.58 15.35 -3.41
C HIS A 223 4.82 14.48 -3.20
N LEU A 224 6.00 15.08 -3.07
CA LEU A 224 7.24 14.34 -2.77
C LEU A 224 7.15 13.59 -1.42
N GLY A 225 6.61 14.25 -0.38
CA GLY A 225 6.45 13.65 0.94
C GLY A 225 5.53 12.43 0.93
N SER A 226 4.39 12.51 0.23
CA SER A 226 3.49 11.35 0.09
C SER A 226 4.06 10.26 -0.80
N ALA A 227 4.83 10.59 -1.84
CA ALA A 227 5.59 9.60 -2.62
C ALA A 227 6.63 8.86 -1.77
N LEU A 228 7.31 9.57 -0.85
CA LEU A 228 8.27 8.95 0.08
C LEU A 228 7.57 8.05 1.10
N VAL A 229 6.39 8.44 1.60
CA VAL A 229 5.56 7.58 2.47
C VAL A 229 5.13 6.32 1.71
N LEU A 230 4.68 6.45 0.46
CA LEU A 230 4.32 5.31 -0.39
C LEU A 230 5.50 4.36 -0.57
N TYR A 231 6.67 4.90 -0.92
CA TYR A 231 7.92 4.14 -1.09
C TYR A 231 8.27 3.36 0.18
N CYS A 232 8.38 4.04 1.32
CA CYS A 232 8.75 3.44 2.59
C CYS A 232 7.74 2.37 3.03
N TYR A 233 6.43 2.64 2.88
CA TYR A 233 5.39 1.72 3.29
C TYR A 233 5.33 0.47 2.40
N SER A 234 5.51 0.63 1.08
CA SER A 234 5.57 -0.49 0.14
C SER A 234 6.82 -1.33 0.38
N LEU A 235 7.98 -0.69 0.55
CA LEU A 235 9.25 -1.38 0.82
C LEU A 235 9.18 -2.16 2.13
N TRP A 236 8.68 -1.53 3.19
CA TRP A 236 8.48 -2.17 4.49
C TRP A 236 7.56 -3.38 4.41
N THR A 237 6.42 -3.24 3.71
CA THR A 237 5.44 -4.33 3.56
C THR A 237 6.03 -5.47 2.72
N GLY A 238 6.72 -5.16 1.63
CA GLY A 238 7.39 -6.15 0.78
C GLY A 238 8.47 -6.92 1.51
N LEU A 239 9.37 -6.22 2.23
CA LEU A 239 10.42 -6.85 3.04
C LEU A 239 9.85 -7.68 4.19
N SER A 240 8.77 -7.23 4.83
CA SER A 240 8.12 -7.97 5.93
C SER A 240 7.52 -9.31 5.48
N LEU A 241 7.18 -9.45 4.19
CA LEU A 241 6.69 -10.70 3.61
C LEU A 241 7.81 -11.61 3.11
N LEU A 242 8.95 -11.03 2.69
CA LEU A 242 10.09 -11.78 2.17
C LEU A 242 11.04 -12.27 3.27
N LEU A 243 11.19 -11.49 4.33
CA LEU A 243 12.11 -11.78 5.42
C LEU A 243 11.40 -12.55 6.54
N PRO A 244 12.01 -13.62 7.07
CA PRO A 244 11.45 -14.36 8.19
C PRO A 244 11.39 -13.48 9.44
N GLN A 245 10.18 -13.33 10.00
CA GLN A 245 9.97 -12.61 11.26
C GLN A 245 10.55 -13.43 12.43
N HIS A 246 11.81 -13.20 12.76
CA HIS A 246 12.38 -13.69 14.00
C HIS A 246 11.75 -12.90 15.15
N LYS A 247 11.00 -13.60 16.02
CA LYS A 247 10.52 -13.02 17.27
C LYS A 247 11.73 -12.77 18.16
N LEU A 248 12.32 -11.59 18.05
CA LEU A 248 13.40 -11.17 18.93
C LEU A 248 12.85 -11.11 20.37
N PRO A 249 13.62 -11.60 21.37
CA PRO A 249 13.26 -11.42 22.77
C PRO A 249 13.08 -9.92 23.05
N LYS A 250 12.05 -9.57 23.84
CA LYS A 250 11.74 -8.18 24.21
C LYS A 250 12.80 -7.65 25.18
N ILE A 251 13.95 -7.27 24.65
CA ILE A 251 15.04 -6.64 25.40
C ILE A 251 14.82 -5.12 25.37
N HIS A 252 14.89 -4.45 26.51
CA HIS A 252 14.70 -2.99 26.61
C HIS A 252 15.62 -2.19 25.65
N GLN A 253 16.84 -2.67 25.42
CA GLN A 253 17.79 -2.07 24.47
C GLN A 253 17.29 -2.14 23.01
N LEU A 254 16.67 -3.25 22.58
CA LEU A 254 16.10 -3.38 21.24
C LEU A 254 14.88 -2.47 21.05
N LEU A 255 14.08 -2.27 22.10
CA LEU A 255 12.97 -1.30 22.07
C LEU A 255 13.48 0.15 21.96
N ARG A 256 14.57 0.49 22.65
CA ARG A 256 15.21 1.81 22.56
C ARG A 256 15.80 2.04 21.16
N LEU A 257 16.48 1.03 20.60
CA LEU A 257 17.00 1.09 19.23
C LEU A 257 15.87 1.26 18.20
N ARG A 258 14.75 0.56 18.36
CA ARG A 258 13.59 0.71 17.48
C ARG A 258 12.99 2.12 17.55
N LYS A 259 12.87 2.69 18.75
CA LYS A 259 12.43 4.08 18.93
C LYS A 259 13.40 5.06 18.29
N PHE A 260 14.71 4.83 18.43
CA PHE A 260 15.73 5.64 17.79
C PHE A 260 15.66 5.55 16.26
N ALA A 261 15.50 4.35 15.69
CA ALA A 261 15.34 4.15 14.25
C ALA A 261 14.09 4.83 13.68
N TYR A 262 12.95 4.78 14.39
CA TYR A 262 11.77 5.56 13.99
C TYR A 262 12.00 7.06 14.14
N GLY A 263 12.71 7.49 15.18
CA GLY A 263 13.09 8.89 15.38
C GLY A 263 14.01 9.42 14.27
N THR A 264 15.04 8.68 13.88
CA THR A 264 15.94 9.05 12.77
C THR A 264 15.23 8.99 11.43
N SER A 265 14.36 8.02 11.19
CA SER A 265 13.53 7.98 9.98
C SER A 265 12.59 9.20 9.91
N GLY A 266 11.99 9.59 11.03
CA GLY A 266 11.19 10.80 11.15
C GLY A 266 12.01 12.07 10.94
N LEU A 267 13.26 12.10 11.41
CA LEU A 267 14.18 13.21 11.19
C LEU A 267 14.62 13.30 9.73
N ILE A 268 14.93 12.19 9.07
CA ILE A 268 15.25 12.15 7.63
C ILE A 268 14.07 12.65 6.82
N PHE A 269 12.85 12.20 7.16
CA PHE A 269 11.63 12.70 6.54
C PHE A 269 11.45 14.20 6.75
N LEU A 270 11.61 14.69 7.98
CA LEU A 270 11.56 16.12 8.30
C LEU A 270 12.64 16.90 7.56
N THR A 271 13.85 16.36 7.41
CA THR A 271 14.96 16.97 6.66
C THR A 271 14.65 17.04 5.17
N ALA A 272 14.10 15.96 4.59
CA ALA A 272 13.63 15.96 3.21
C ALA A 272 12.52 17.00 2.97
N LEU A 273 11.66 17.23 3.98
CA LEU A 273 10.66 18.30 3.95
C LEU A 273 11.25 19.70 4.26
N SER A 274 12.36 19.79 5.00
CA SER A 274 12.94 21.04 5.49
C SER A 274 13.94 21.69 4.54
N GLY A 275 14.43 21.01 3.50
CA GLY A 275 15.23 21.62 2.41
C GLY A 275 14.55 22.88 1.82
N LYS A 276 13.24 22.99 2.04
CA LYS A 276 12.41 24.14 1.72
C LYS A 276 12.59 25.39 2.59
N ARG A 277 12.94 25.27 3.89
CA ARG A 277 13.12 26.43 4.78
C ARG A 277 14.39 27.21 4.47
N LEU A 278 15.44 26.57 3.98
CA LEU A 278 16.65 27.26 3.54
C LEU A 278 16.40 28.08 2.26
N CYS A 279 15.66 27.54 1.29
CA CYS A 279 15.41 28.22 0.01
C CYS A 279 14.50 29.46 0.15
N TYR A 280 13.43 29.39 0.95
CA TYR A 280 12.56 30.56 1.22
C TYR A 280 13.27 31.68 1.99
N ARG A 281 14.23 31.35 2.87
CA ARG A 281 14.98 32.35 3.63
C ARG A 281 16.09 33.00 2.82
N CYS A 282 16.66 32.30 1.84
CA CYS A 282 17.60 32.86 0.85
C CYS A 282 16.91 33.82 -0.12
N LEU A 283 15.72 33.49 -0.66
CA LEU A 283 14.99 34.38 -1.56
C LEU A 283 14.57 35.70 -0.88
N LYS A 284 14.07 35.61 0.36
CA LYS A 284 13.70 36.81 1.14
C LYS A 284 14.89 37.70 1.55
N PHE A 285 16.12 37.19 1.44
CA PHE A 285 17.35 37.97 1.69
C PHE A 285 17.87 38.65 0.42
N ARG A 286 17.49 38.16 -0.78
CA ARG A 286 17.91 38.70 -2.07
C ARG A 286 17.00 39.83 -2.57
N ASP A 287 15.72 39.83 -2.18
CA ASP A 287 14.75 40.86 -2.54
C ASP A 287 14.70 42.02 -1.51
N GLY A 288 15.76 42.17 -0.70
CA GLY A 288 15.86 43.12 0.41
C GLY A 288 17.09 44.03 0.37
N GLU A 289 17.76 44.14 -0.78
CA GLU A 289 18.72 45.20 -1.12
C GLU A 289 18.28 45.96 -2.37
#